data_AF-A0A3E5G3G4-F1
#
_entry.id   AF-A0A3E5G3G4-F1
#
_cell.length_a   1.000
_cell.length_b   1.000
_cell.length_c   1.000
_cell.angle_alpha   90.00
_cell.angle_beta   90.00
_cell.angle_gamma   90.00
#
_symmetry.space_group_name_H-M   'P 1'
#
loop_
_entity.id
_entity.type
_entity.pdbx_description
1 polymer ?
#
loop_
_entity_poly.entity_id
_entity_poly.type
_entity_poly.pdbx_seq_one_letter_code
_entity_poly.pdbx_strand_id
1 'polypeptide(L)'
;ECISVFRSFKSYRSGELVRSNEQDRYGMGNTLYIGSLKSEVYFCIYEKDYEQYVKYDIPIEDTKIKNRFEIRLKNERAYYAVRDLLTYHDAERTAFDIINRYMRFADREVEKRRSEWQTNEKWAYFIGSDRGRLKLTTKPEPYTLTRTLNWISRQVAPTWKVLEKIDSKNGTTYLKDILDHAKLTERHKKLIEQQTTSTEEMITETED
;
A
#
# COMPACT_ATOMS: atom_id res chain seq x y z
N GLU A 1 -10.79 14.87 12.15
CA GLU A 1 -10.18 14.63 10.82
C GLU A 1 -9.36 13.32 10.84
N CYS A 2 -9.33 12.56 9.73
CA CYS A 2 -8.49 11.37 9.62
C CYS A 2 -7.06 11.75 9.20
N ILE A 3 -6.07 11.38 9.99
CA ILE A 3 -4.64 11.44 9.66
C ILE A 3 -4.19 10.01 9.34
N SER A 4 -3.73 9.77 8.12
CA SER A 4 -3.42 8.42 7.64
C SER A 4 -2.21 8.39 6.72
N VAL A 5 -1.46 7.29 6.78
CA VAL A 5 -0.40 6.94 5.81
C VAL A 5 -1.03 6.50 4.48
N PHE A 6 -2.25 5.95 4.52
CA PHE A 6 -2.96 5.54 3.33
C PHE A 6 -3.38 6.75 2.49
N ARG A 7 -3.34 6.58 1.16
CA ARG A 7 -3.71 7.62 0.19
C ARG A 7 -5.04 7.35 -0.50
N SER A 8 -5.64 6.18 -0.28
CA SER A 8 -6.87 5.76 -0.94
C SER A 8 -7.85 5.23 0.09
N PHE A 9 -9.11 5.63 -0.06
CA PHE A 9 -10.24 5.21 0.76
C PHE A 9 -11.36 4.86 -0.21
N LYS A 10 -11.96 3.67 -0.06
CA LYS A 10 -13.08 3.22 -0.88
C LYS A 10 -14.20 2.78 0.03
N SER A 11 -15.30 3.51 0.00
CA SER A 11 -16.53 3.12 0.65
C SER A 11 -17.41 2.37 -0.35
N TYR A 12 -17.96 1.24 0.08
CA TYR A 12 -18.95 0.48 -0.65
C TYR A 12 -20.16 0.26 0.25
N ARG A 13 -21.35 0.28 -0.34
CA ARG A 13 -22.54 -0.28 0.31
C ARG A 13 -22.68 -1.73 -0.15
N SER A 14 -22.84 -2.67 0.79
CA SER A 14 -22.84 -4.12 0.55
C SER A 14 -23.88 -4.50 -0.50
N GLY A 15 -23.42 -4.75 -1.72
CA GLY A 15 -24.28 -5.00 -2.89
C GLY A 15 -23.78 -4.36 -4.17
N GLU A 16 -22.94 -3.31 -4.07
CA GLU A 16 -22.45 -2.56 -5.24
C GLU A 16 -21.56 -3.40 -6.19
N LEU A 17 -20.95 -4.49 -5.70
CA LEU A 17 -20.18 -5.43 -6.52
C LEU A 17 -21.03 -6.57 -7.11
N VAL A 18 -22.28 -6.73 -6.69
CA VAL A 18 -23.12 -7.91 -7.02
C VAL A 18 -24.49 -7.54 -7.60
N ARG A 19 -25.04 -6.34 -7.38
CA ARG A 19 -26.39 -5.96 -7.83
C ARG A 19 -26.47 -4.49 -8.23
N SER A 20 -26.93 -4.24 -9.46
CA SER A 20 -26.98 -2.93 -10.14
C SER A 20 -28.29 -2.15 -9.95
N ASN A 21 -29.18 -2.55 -9.05
CA ASN A 21 -30.50 -1.91 -8.89
C ASN A 21 -30.51 -0.90 -7.73
N GLU A 22 -31.01 0.30 -7.99
CA GLU A 22 -30.99 1.43 -7.05
C GLU A 22 -31.95 1.27 -5.86
N GLN A 23 -32.99 0.43 -5.99
CA GLN A 23 -33.99 0.21 -4.93
C GLN A 23 -33.47 -0.59 -3.74
N ASP A 24 -32.40 -1.37 -3.89
CA ASP A 24 -31.79 -2.12 -2.79
C ASP A 24 -30.78 -1.27 -1.98
N ARG A 25 -30.41 -0.07 -2.45
CA ARG A 25 -29.34 0.77 -1.85
C ARG A 25 -29.62 1.31 -0.44
N TYR A 26 -30.88 1.28 0.00
CA TYR A 26 -31.29 1.83 1.30
C TYR A 26 -31.21 0.84 2.47
N GLY A 27 -30.99 -0.46 2.21
CA GLY A 27 -30.90 -1.51 3.24
C GLY A 27 -29.55 -2.25 3.29
N MET A 28 -28.50 -1.69 2.67
CA MET A 28 -27.23 -2.38 2.46
C MET A 28 -26.17 -1.96 3.49
N GLY A 29 -25.57 -2.95 4.16
CA GLY A 29 -24.55 -2.68 5.18
C GLY A 29 -23.27 -2.05 4.63
N ASN A 30 -22.60 -1.20 5.40
CA ASN A 30 -21.46 -0.42 4.92
C ASN A 30 -20.13 -1.19 4.99
N THR A 31 -19.25 -0.98 4.00
CA THR A 31 -17.88 -1.47 3.97
C THR A 31 -16.92 -0.36 3.56
N LEU A 32 -15.87 -0.13 4.34
CA LEU A 32 -14.82 0.84 4.09
C LEU A 32 -13.47 0.12 3.95
N TYR A 33 -12.90 0.21 2.75
CA TYR A 33 -11.50 -0.15 2.53
C TYR A 33 -10.61 1.08 2.67
N ILE A 34 -9.59 0.94 3.51
CA ILE A 34 -8.59 1.97 3.75
C ILE A 34 -7.24 1.45 3.24
N GLY A 35 -6.72 2.07 2.19
CA GLY A 35 -5.59 1.58 1.43
C GLY A 35 -5.98 0.84 0.16
N SER A 36 -4.97 0.48 -0.65
CA SER A 36 -5.19 -0.23 -1.91
C SER A 36 -5.27 -1.74 -1.66
N LEU A 37 -6.20 -2.44 -2.31
CA LEU A 37 -6.24 -3.91 -2.27
C LEU A 37 -4.96 -4.55 -2.85
N LYS A 38 -4.20 -3.80 -3.65
CA LYS A 38 -2.91 -4.21 -4.22
C LYS A 38 -1.73 -3.96 -3.27
N SER A 39 -1.86 -3.12 -2.23
CA SER A 39 -0.75 -2.90 -1.30
C SER A 39 -0.57 -4.07 -0.33
N GLU A 40 0.61 -4.11 0.28
CA GLU A 40 0.97 -5.12 1.30
C GLU A 40 0.25 -4.92 2.63
N VAL A 41 -0.44 -3.80 2.79
CA VAL A 41 -1.25 -3.48 3.95
C VAL A 41 -2.46 -2.68 3.50
N TYR A 42 -3.64 -3.04 3.99
CA TYR A 42 -4.86 -2.27 3.91
C TYR A 42 -5.81 -2.70 5.03
N PHE A 43 -6.74 -1.83 5.41
CA PHE A 43 -7.77 -2.14 6.38
C PHE A 43 -9.13 -2.32 5.70
N CYS A 44 -9.95 -3.21 6.25
CA CYS A 44 -11.33 -3.42 5.85
C CYS A 44 -12.21 -3.28 7.09
N ILE A 45 -13.08 -2.27 7.11
CA ILE A 45 -13.99 -2.01 8.21
C ILE A 45 -15.39 -2.19 7.67
N TYR A 46 -16.21 -3.04 8.25
CA TYR A 46 -17.54 -3.29 7.71
C TYR A 46 -18.54 -3.76 8.77
N GLU A 47 -19.81 -3.60 8.43
CA GLU A 47 -20.96 -4.06 9.21
C GLU A 47 -21.10 -5.59 9.05
N LYS A 48 -20.62 -6.31 10.06
CA LYS A 48 -20.52 -7.77 10.08
C LYS A 48 -21.87 -8.44 10.25
N ASP A 49 -22.76 -7.86 11.02
CA ASP A 49 -24.15 -8.28 11.16
C ASP A 49 -24.89 -8.28 9.81
N TYR A 50 -24.79 -7.20 9.04
CA TYR A 50 -25.33 -7.13 7.69
C TYR A 50 -24.64 -8.11 6.75
N GLU A 51 -23.32 -8.30 6.85
CA GLU A 51 -22.61 -9.32 6.06
C GLU A 51 -23.11 -10.74 6.38
N GLN A 52 -23.39 -11.05 7.65
CA GLN A 52 -23.94 -12.34 8.06
C GLN A 52 -25.40 -12.53 7.61
N TYR A 53 -26.23 -11.51 7.75
CA TYR A 53 -27.60 -11.52 7.24
C TYR A 53 -27.64 -11.81 5.73
N VAL A 54 -26.87 -11.07 4.93
CA VAL A 54 -26.86 -11.25 3.46
C VAL A 54 -26.34 -12.63 3.03
N LYS A 55 -25.37 -13.20 3.75
CA LYS A 55 -24.75 -14.48 3.36
C LYS A 55 -25.46 -15.71 3.90
N TYR A 56 -26.03 -15.61 5.10
CA TYR A 56 -26.50 -16.76 5.86
C TYR A 56 -27.93 -16.60 6.39
N ASP A 57 -28.60 -15.50 6.05
CA ASP A 57 -29.96 -15.16 6.50
C ASP A 57 -30.12 -15.13 8.03
N ILE A 58 -29.01 -14.86 8.73
CA ILE A 58 -29.00 -14.71 10.19
C ILE A 58 -29.56 -13.32 10.53
N PRO A 59 -30.62 -13.21 11.36
CA PRO A 59 -31.16 -11.92 11.75
C PRO A 59 -30.09 -10.99 12.33
N ILE A 60 -30.18 -9.71 11.98
CA ILE A 60 -29.23 -8.68 12.43
C ILE A 60 -29.16 -8.63 13.96
N GLU A 61 -30.31 -8.81 14.63
CA GLU A 61 -30.44 -8.83 16.09
C GLU A 61 -29.62 -9.97 16.72
N ASP A 62 -29.67 -11.15 16.11
CA ASP A 62 -29.04 -12.38 16.58
C ASP A 62 -27.53 -12.41 16.36
N THR A 63 -27.00 -11.52 15.52
CA THR A 63 -25.55 -11.47 15.27
C THR A 63 -24.82 -10.79 16.44
N LYS A 64 -23.96 -11.55 17.12
CA LYS A 64 -23.14 -11.07 18.25
C LYS A 64 -22.17 -9.93 17.89
N ILE A 65 -21.58 -9.98 16.69
CA ILE A 65 -20.59 -9.00 16.24
C ILE A 65 -21.24 -8.09 15.21
N LYS A 66 -21.47 -6.82 15.60
CA LYS A 66 -22.07 -5.82 14.71
C LYS A 66 -21.08 -5.29 13.67
N ASN A 67 -19.88 -4.91 14.10
CA ASN A 67 -18.83 -4.39 13.21
C ASN A 67 -17.57 -5.24 13.26
N ARG A 68 -16.86 -5.33 12.14
CA ARG A 68 -15.54 -5.97 12.08
C ARG A 68 -14.51 -5.00 11.49
N PHE A 69 -13.36 -4.93 12.16
CA PHE A 69 -12.16 -4.28 11.66
C PHE A 69 -11.13 -5.35 11.31
N GLU A 70 -10.76 -5.44 10.04
CA GLU A 70 -9.73 -6.38 9.57
C GLU A 70 -8.47 -5.63 9.15
N ILE A 71 -7.34 -6.08 9.69
CA ILE A 71 -6.00 -5.69 9.26
C ILE A 71 -5.52 -6.74 8.27
N ARG A 72 -5.34 -6.37 7.01
CA ARG A 72 -4.91 -7.31 5.97
C ARG A 72 -3.49 -6.98 5.54
N LEU A 73 -2.60 -7.97 5.74
CA LEU A 73 -1.17 -7.87 5.52
C LEU A 73 -0.72 -8.89 4.47
N LYS A 74 0.31 -8.56 3.71
CA LYS A 74 0.95 -9.45 2.72
C LYS A 74 2.46 -9.32 2.82
N ASN A 75 3.16 -10.33 2.28
CA ASN A 75 4.62 -10.35 2.13
C ASN A 75 5.35 -9.93 3.42
N GLU A 76 6.29 -9.01 3.31
CA GLU A 76 7.09 -8.45 4.40
C GLU A 76 6.24 -7.92 5.55
N ARG A 77 5.13 -7.22 5.27
CA ARG A 77 4.27 -6.67 6.34
C ARG A 77 3.63 -7.76 7.18
N ALA A 78 3.24 -8.88 6.55
CA ALA A 78 2.73 -10.04 7.26
C ALA A 78 3.83 -10.69 8.11
N TYR A 79 5.04 -10.86 7.55
CA TYR A 79 6.19 -11.41 8.27
C TYR A 79 6.49 -10.63 9.56
N TYR A 80 6.61 -9.31 9.49
CA TYR A 80 6.91 -8.50 10.68
C TYR A 80 5.80 -8.49 11.73
N ALA A 81 4.53 -8.53 11.31
CA ALA A 81 3.42 -8.62 12.24
C ALA A 81 3.38 -9.98 12.94
N VAL A 82 3.61 -11.08 12.21
CA VAL A 82 3.71 -12.42 12.81
C VAL A 82 4.90 -12.51 13.76
N ARG A 83 6.05 -11.94 13.37
CA ARG A 83 7.22 -11.88 14.27
C ARG A 83 6.91 -11.16 15.57
N ASP A 84 6.29 -9.98 15.51
CA ASP A 84 5.89 -9.25 16.72
C ASP A 84 4.90 -10.06 17.57
N LEU A 85 3.89 -10.66 16.93
CA LEU A 85 2.93 -11.53 17.59
C LEU A 85 3.60 -12.71 18.30
N LEU A 86 4.59 -13.36 17.67
CA LEU A 86 5.33 -14.47 18.27
C LEU A 86 6.28 -14.01 19.38
N THR A 87 6.79 -12.78 19.32
CA THR A 87 7.65 -12.23 20.39
C THR A 87 6.85 -11.95 21.66
N TYR A 88 5.67 -11.34 21.53
CA TYR A 88 4.93 -10.83 22.68
C TYR A 88 3.72 -11.70 23.06
N HIS A 89 3.31 -12.63 22.20
CA HIS A 89 2.13 -13.47 22.37
C HIS A 89 0.84 -12.69 22.67
N ASP A 90 0.77 -11.45 22.19
CA ASP A 90 -0.35 -10.53 22.41
C ASP A 90 -0.86 -9.99 21.07
N ALA A 91 -1.94 -10.63 20.59
CA ALA A 91 -2.59 -10.26 19.34
C ALA A 91 -3.25 -8.88 19.40
N GLU A 92 -3.72 -8.47 20.58
CA GLU A 92 -4.36 -7.18 20.77
C GLU A 92 -3.33 -6.07 20.60
N ARG A 93 -2.21 -6.16 21.33
CA ARG A 93 -1.09 -5.23 21.21
C ARG A 93 -0.62 -5.13 19.76
N THR A 94 -0.32 -6.26 19.12
CA THR A 94 0.16 -6.25 17.72
C THR A 94 -0.86 -5.58 16.79
N ALA A 95 -2.15 -5.88 16.92
CA ALA A 95 -3.18 -5.30 16.06
C ALA A 95 -3.31 -3.78 16.25
N PHE A 96 -3.43 -3.31 17.49
CA PHE A 96 -3.59 -1.88 17.77
C PHE A 96 -2.34 -1.06 17.47
N ASP A 97 -1.17 -1.63 17.70
CA ASP A 97 0.09 -1.01 17.33
C ASP A 97 0.20 -0.79 15.81
N ILE A 98 -0.34 -1.72 15.01
CA ILE A 98 -0.44 -1.57 13.55
C ILE A 98 -1.45 -0.47 13.20
N ILE A 99 -2.64 -0.47 13.81
CA ILE A 99 -3.65 0.57 13.55
C ILE A 99 -3.07 1.97 13.84
N ASN A 100 -2.48 2.15 15.02
CA ASN A 100 -1.89 3.42 15.48
C ASN A 100 -0.74 3.91 14.60
N ARG A 101 -0.03 3.00 13.93
CA ARG A 101 1.03 3.35 12.96
C ARG A 101 0.46 3.95 11.68
N TYR A 102 -0.67 3.45 11.21
CA TYR A 102 -1.18 3.77 9.88
C TYR A 102 -2.26 4.84 9.87
N MET A 103 -3.05 4.96 10.93
CA MET A 103 -4.07 6.00 11.01
C MET A 103 -4.44 6.40 12.43
N ARG A 104 -4.90 7.64 12.56
CA ARG A 104 -5.61 8.12 13.75
C ARG A 104 -6.63 9.17 13.35
N PHE A 105 -7.68 9.33 14.15
CA PHE A 105 -8.53 10.50 14.05
C PHE A 105 -8.07 11.54 15.05
N ALA A 106 -7.98 12.79 14.61
CA ALA A 106 -7.52 13.91 15.40
C ALA A 106 -8.50 15.08 15.32
N ASP A 107 -8.59 15.87 16.38
CA ASP A 107 -9.40 17.08 16.39
C ASP A 107 -8.63 18.23 15.74
N ARG A 108 -9.30 18.95 14.86
CA ARG A 108 -8.66 20.00 14.07
C ARG A 108 -8.45 21.23 14.93
N GLU A 109 -7.19 21.59 15.12
CA GLU A 109 -6.79 22.81 15.82
C GLU A 109 -6.23 23.80 14.80
N VAL A 110 -6.97 24.89 14.54
CA VAL A 110 -6.65 25.85 13.46
C VAL A 110 -5.29 26.52 13.67
N GLU A 111 -4.91 26.73 14.93
CA GLU A 111 -3.68 27.43 15.31
C GLU A 111 -2.43 26.53 15.33
N LYS A 112 -2.60 25.20 15.23
CA LYS A 112 -1.50 24.22 15.30
C LYS A 112 -1.28 23.52 13.98
N ARG A 113 -0.04 23.05 13.79
CA ARG A 113 0.30 22.20 12.65
C ARG A 113 -0.45 20.88 12.75
N ARG A 114 -0.85 20.32 11.60
CA ARG A 114 -1.59 19.05 11.52
C ARG A 114 -0.92 17.87 12.25
N SER A 115 0.39 17.87 12.37
CA SER A 115 1.16 16.87 13.13
C SER A 115 0.93 16.94 14.64
N GLU A 116 0.62 18.12 15.17
CA GLU A 116 0.47 18.43 16.60
C GLU A 116 -0.97 18.29 17.09
N TRP A 117 -1.93 18.10 16.18
CA TRP A 117 -3.33 17.91 16.53
C TRP A 117 -3.51 16.72 17.48
N GLN A 118 -4.31 16.93 18.51
CA GLN A 118 -4.62 15.90 19.50
C GLN A 118 -5.51 14.81 18.91
N THR A 119 -5.31 13.57 19.38
CA THR A 119 -6.14 12.44 18.97
C THR A 119 -7.56 12.65 19.49
N ASN A 120 -8.55 12.43 18.62
CA ASN A 120 -9.95 12.58 18.98
C ASN A 120 -10.33 11.63 20.12
N GLU A 121 -11.12 12.11 21.08
CA GLU A 121 -11.48 11.35 22.28
C GLU A 121 -12.17 10.02 21.99
N LYS A 122 -13.11 9.98 21.04
CA LYS A 122 -13.79 8.72 20.67
C LYS A 122 -12.84 7.73 20.04
N TRP A 123 -11.90 8.23 19.25
CA TRP A 123 -10.85 7.38 18.68
C TRP A 123 -9.90 6.89 19.77
N ALA A 124 -9.48 7.75 20.69
CA ALA A 124 -8.64 7.39 21.83
C ALA A 124 -9.28 6.31 22.70
N TYR A 125 -10.60 6.40 22.96
CA TYR A 125 -11.36 5.37 23.63
C TYR A 125 -11.34 4.04 22.87
N PHE A 126 -11.47 4.07 21.54
CA PHE A 126 -11.42 2.88 20.69
C PHE A 126 -10.02 2.23 20.66
N ILE A 127 -8.94 3.01 20.52
CA ILE A 127 -7.58 2.47 20.40
C ILE A 127 -6.92 2.12 21.74
N GLY A 128 -7.44 2.65 22.86
CA GLY A 128 -6.77 2.64 24.16
C GLY A 128 -5.69 3.72 24.24
N SER A 129 -5.80 4.62 25.23
CA SER A 129 -4.97 5.82 25.38
C SER A 129 -3.47 5.57 25.59
N ASP A 130 -3.06 4.36 26.02
CA ASP A 130 -1.69 4.04 26.43
C ASP A 130 -0.99 2.97 25.57
N ARG A 131 -1.39 2.79 24.31
CA ARG A 131 -0.84 1.72 23.43
C ARG A 131 0.24 2.22 22.47
N GLY A 132 1.16 1.31 22.13
CA GLY A 132 2.33 1.57 21.30
C GLY A 132 2.03 1.81 19.82
N ARG A 133 3.09 1.92 19.01
CA ARG A 133 3.04 2.01 17.54
C ARG A 133 4.06 1.04 16.95
N LEU A 134 3.61 0.00 16.26
CA LEU A 134 4.48 -1.02 15.68
C LEU A 134 5.00 -0.51 14.35
N LYS A 135 6.32 -0.37 14.25
CA LYS A 135 6.99 0.03 13.02
C LYS A 135 7.10 -1.18 12.08
N LEU A 136 6.06 -1.39 11.27
CA LEU A 136 6.07 -2.40 10.20
C LEU A 136 6.88 -1.99 8.96
N THR A 137 7.45 -0.78 8.92
CA THR A 137 8.16 -0.26 7.75
C THR A 137 9.57 -0.84 7.64
N THR A 138 9.80 -1.61 6.59
CA THR A 138 11.11 -1.94 6.05
C THR A 138 11.74 -0.74 5.34
N LYS A 139 13.08 -0.75 5.27
CA LYS A 139 13.79 0.07 4.29
C LYS A 139 13.32 -0.38 2.89
N PRO A 140 13.12 0.54 1.93
CA PRO A 140 12.78 0.14 0.57
C PRO A 140 13.82 -0.86 0.08
N GLU A 141 13.36 -1.95 -0.56
CA GLU A 141 14.28 -2.89 -1.18
C GLU A 141 15.21 -2.12 -2.14
N PRO A 142 16.53 -2.36 -2.09
CA PRO A 142 17.45 -1.76 -3.02
C PRO A 142 16.99 -2.09 -4.45
N TYR A 143 17.07 -1.11 -5.33
CA TYR A 143 16.76 -1.31 -6.73
C TYR A 143 17.63 -2.44 -7.30
N THR A 144 17.01 -3.41 -7.98
CA THR A 144 17.71 -4.49 -8.67
C THR A 144 17.64 -4.32 -10.18
N LEU A 145 18.78 -4.43 -10.87
CA LEU A 145 18.87 -4.34 -12.33
C LEU A 145 17.95 -5.34 -13.03
N THR A 146 17.75 -6.52 -12.43
CA THR A 146 16.86 -7.58 -12.90
C THR A 146 15.43 -7.09 -13.17
N ARG A 147 14.90 -6.21 -12.33
CA ARG A 147 13.54 -5.69 -12.49
C ARG A 147 13.42 -4.81 -13.74
N THR A 148 14.45 -4.01 -14.02
CA THR A 148 14.51 -3.17 -15.22
C THR A 148 14.73 -4.01 -16.47
N LEU A 149 15.61 -5.02 -16.43
CA LEU A 149 15.80 -5.96 -17.54
C LEU A 149 14.50 -6.69 -17.90
N ASN A 150 13.75 -7.16 -16.89
CA ASN A 150 12.46 -7.81 -17.10
C ASN A 150 11.41 -6.85 -17.68
N TRP A 151 11.40 -5.60 -17.22
CA TRP A 151 10.50 -4.58 -17.79
C TRP A 151 10.85 -4.28 -19.25
N ILE A 152 12.13 -4.07 -19.58
CA ILE A 152 12.57 -3.87 -20.97
C ILE A 152 12.17 -5.06 -21.83
N SER A 153 12.49 -6.28 -21.41
CA SER A 153 12.19 -7.51 -22.15
C SER A 153 10.70 -7.67 -22.43
N ARG A 154 9.83 -7.38 -21.44
CA ARG A 154 8.39 -7.60 -21.57
C ARG A 154 7.63 -6.44 -22.22
N GLN A 155 8.06 -5.20 -22.00
CA GLN A 155 7.28 -4.01 -22.37
C GLN A 155 7.88 -3.24 -23.56
N VAL A 156 9.21 -3.22 -23.69
CA VAL A 156 9.90 -2.37 -24.67
C VAL A 156 10.40 -3.19 -25.86
N ALA A 157 11.02 -4.35 -25.61
CA ALA A 157 11.70 -5.16 -26.62
C ALA A 157 10.83 -5.56 -27.83
N PRO A 158 9.53 -5.92 -27.69
CA PRO A 158 8.70 -6.24 -28.84
C PRO A 158 8.51 -5.06 -29.80
N THR A 159 8.17 -3.88 -29.26
CA THR A 159 7.96 -2.66 -30.06
C THR A 159 9.28 -2.15 -30.64
N TRP A 160 10.37 -2.24 -29.88
CA TRP A 160 11.72 -1.92 -30.34
C TRP A 160 12.11 -2.75 -31.58
N LYS A 161 11.87 -4.07 -31.54
CA LYS A 161 12.14 -4.98 -32.64
C LYS A 161 11.29 -4.71 -33.89
N VAL A 162 10.07 -4.17 -33.71
CA VAL A 162 9.23 -3.75 -34.83
C VAL A 162 9.84 -2.52 -35.51
N LEU A 163 10.21 -1.50 -34.73
CA LEU A 163 10.82 -0.29 -35.28
C LEU A 163 12.15 -0.57 -35.99
N GLU A 164 12.96 -1.48 -35.46
CA GLU A 164 14.25 -1.87 -36.07
C GLU A 164 14.05 -2.47 -37.46
N LYS A 165 13.01 -3.31 -37.62
CA LYS A 165 12.65 -3.89 -38.91
C LYS A 165 12.10 -2.85 -39.89
N ILE A 166 11.37 -1.85 -39.40
CA ILE A 166 10.86 -0.74 -40.22
C ILE A 166 12.02 0.11 -40.71
N ASP A 167 12.91 0.51 -39.80
CA ASP A 167 14.11 1.31 -40.10
C ASP A 167 14.98 0.61 -41.15
N SER A 168 15.26 -0.67 -40.96
CA SER A 168 16.05 -1.47 -41.91
C SER A 168 15.43 -1.58 -43.29
N LYS A 169 14.09 -1.68 -43.38
CA LYS A 169 13.39 -1.80 -44.68
C LYS A 169 13.24 -0.46 -45.40
N ASN A 170 13.05 0.61 -44.65
CA ASN A 170 12.75 1.92 -45.21
C ASN A 170 14.00 2.80 -45.35
N GLY A 171 15.15 2.34 -44.87
CA GLY A 171 16.38 3.13 -44.83
C GLY A 171 16.30 4.32 -43.87
N THR A 172 15.44 4.24 -42.85
CA THR A 172 15.24 5.29 -41.84
C THR A 172 16.05 4.99 -40.57
N THR A 173 16.21 6.00 -39.71
CA THR A 173 17.05 5.93 -38.49
C THR A 173 16.31 6.28 -37.21
N TYR A 174 14.98 6.12 -37.18
CA TYR A 174 14.14 6.61 -36.08
C TYR A 174 14.58 6.09 -34.71
N LEU A 175 14.95 4.82 -34.60
CA LEU A 175 15.44 4.26 -33.33
C LEU A 175 16.72 4.93 -32.84
N LYS A 176 17.64 5.22 -33.76
CA LYS A 176 18.92 5.85 -33.44
C LYS A 176 18.69 7.30 -33.00
N ASP A 177 17.84 8.03 -33.72
CA ASP A 177 17.51 9.42 -33.41
C ASP A 177 16.83 9.54 -32.03
N ILE A 178 15.94 8.60 -31.69
CA ILE A 178 15.31 8.54 -30.36
C ILE A 178 16.35 8.32 -29.25
N LEU A 179 17.32 7.42 -29.47
CA LEU A 179 18.36 7.12 -28.51
C LEU A 179 19.30 8.32 -28.31
N ASP A 180 19.71 8.97 -29.40
CA ASP A 180 20.64 10.11 -29.39
C ASP A 180 20.03 11.34 -28.68
N HIS A 181 18.71 11.51 -28.74
CA HIS A 181 18.01 12.58 -28.03
C HIS A 181 17.59 12.23 -26.59
N ALA A 182 17.72 10.98 -26.17
CA ALA A 182 17.35 10.55 -24.82
C ALA A 182 18.34 11.08 -23.78
N LYS A 183 17.86 11.95 -22.87
CA LYS A 183 18.69 12.50 -21.78
C LYS A 183 18.63 11.61 -20.54
N LEU A 184 19.80 11.26 -20.00
CA LEU A 184 19.89 10.57 -18.72
C LEU A 184 19.55 11.53 -17.57
N THR A 185 18.61 11.11 -16.72
CA THR A 185 18.29 11.83 -15.48
C THR A 185 19.36 11.54 -14.41
N GLU A 186 19.39 12.37 -13.37
CA GLU A 186 20.31 12.17 -12.23
C GLU A 186 20.15 10.79 -11.58
N ARG A 187 18.92 10.28 -11.55
CA ARG A 187 18.63 8.92 -11.10
C ARG A 187 19.24 7.86 -12.02
N HIS A 188 19.24 8.06 -13.34
CA HIS A 188 19.85 7.11 -14.28
C HIS A 188 21.38 7.06 -14.11
N LYS A 189 22.02 8.21 -13.90
CA LYS A 189 23.47 8.28 -13.67
C LYS A 189 23.90 7.55 -12.41
N LYS A 190 23.23 7.80 -11.28
CA LYS A 190 23.47 7.08 -10.01
C LYS A 190 23.27 5.57 -10.15
N LEU A 191 22.34 5.16 -10.99
CA LEU A 191 22.03 3.75 -11.24
C LEU A 191 23.08 3.09 -12.14
N ILE A 192 23.68 3.84 -13.07
CA ILE A 192 24.84 3.39 -13.85
C ILE A 192 26.02 3.20 -12.91
N GLU A 193 26.37 4.24 -12.13
CA GLU A 193 27.45 4.21 -11.13
C GLU A 193 27.33 3.01 -10.19
N GLN A 194 26.16 2.80 -9.57
CA GLN A 194 25.89 1.65 -8.70
C GLN A 194 26.05 0.26 -9.35
N GLN A 195 26.04 0.17 -10.69
CA GLN A 195 26.17 -1.09 -11.42
C GLN A 195 27.52 -1.23 -12.14
N THR A 196 28.28 -0.15 -12.27
CA THR A 196 29.57 -0.12 -12.97
C THR A 196 30.76 0.09 -12.04
N THR A 197 30.56 0.56 -10.81
CA THR A 197 31.60 0.64 -9.78
C THR A 197 32.06 -0.77 -9.40
N SER A 198 33.37 -1.04 -9.52
CA SER A 198 33.97 -2.33 -9.18
C SER A 198 33.87 -2.61 -7.68
N THR A 199 33.75 -3.89 -7.30
CA THR A 199 33.78 -4.31 -5.90
C THR A 199 35.09 -3.89 -5.20
N GLU A 200 36.15 -3.62 -5.97
CA GLU A 200 37.46 -3.17 -5.48
C GLU A 200 37.48 -1.70 -5.02
N GLU A 201 36.67 -0.81 -5.62
CA GLU A 201 36.61 0.61 -5.23
C GLU A 201 35.78 0.84 -3.96
N MET A 202 34.86 -0.07 -3.63
CA MET A 202 34.05 0.02 -2.41
C MET A 202 34.80 -0.38 -1.13
N ILE A 203 35.94 -1.08 -1.25
CA ILE A 203 36.74 -1.51 -0.09
C ILE A 203 37.67 -0.39 0.37
N THR A 204 38.16 0.45 -0.56
CA THR A 204 39.07 1.56 -0.26
C THR A 204 38.41 2.75 0.44
N GLU A 205 37.11 3.00 0.27
CA GLU A 205 36.41 4.10 0.97
C GLU A 205 36.02 3.77 2.42
N THR A 206 36.17 2.52 2.86
CA THR A 206 35.87 2.12 4.25
C THR A 206 37.07 2.14 5.20
N GLU A 207 38.28 2.42 4.72
CA GLU A 207 39.51 2.46 5.53
C GLU A 207 40.10 3.87 5.77
N ASP A 208 39.40 4.95 5.40
CA ASP A 208 39.75 6.34 5.77
C ASP A 208 38.80 6.95 6.83
#